data_AF-A0A261A508-F1
#
_entry.id   AF-A0A261A508-F1
#
_cell.length_a   1.000
_cell.length_b   1.000
_cell.length_c   1.000
_cell.angle_alpha   90.00
_cell.angle_beta   90.00
_cell.angle_gamma   90.00
#
_symmetry.space_group_name_H-M   'P 1'
#
loop_
_entity.id
_entity.type
_entity.pdbx_description
1 polymer ?
#
loop_
_entity_poly.entity_id
_entity_poly.type
_entity_poly.pdbx_seq_one_letter_code
_entity_poly.pdbx_strand_id
1 'polypeptide(L)'
;MKNRWIFSTISIFTLVLSSVSSQNSTSDSCDSDKCLMLVAEIGPIIRAHESVKPKAEVLKKMNDLCADIKKCFKAATCPKGKHTYESMRDACEHLELMTGNVQPLIGKECSAETVAILSSNFNYDNLINVLTTLPLGFEDNCNRLFHSFNKLQCEALEDAITAKENEINWVDTTQTNDTDLVSFLQLFEDAEKCIAKSCSYNDIHRLIFKSKKDWFELYSTEFFMCKRKMMLDKPSSAKFPCLKDHNIVGSKKEETCERYSKLKDCTKTVMESVCGKKAIEEYDKTAEIIKKHFDCK
;
A
#
# COMPACT_ATOMS: atom_id res chain seq x y z
N MET A 1 14.78 -1.40 -8.47
CA MET A 1 15.22 -1.60 -7.07
C MET A 1 13.99 -2.09 -6.31
N LYS A 2 14.05 -3.25 -5.65
CA LYS A 2 12.90 -3.76 -4.89
C LYS A 2 12.71 -2.88 -3.65
N ASN A 3 11.61 -2.15 -3.55
CA ASN A 3 11.19 -1.49 -2.31
C ASN A 3 10.99 -2.59 -1.26
N ARG A 4 11.97 -2.81 -0.38
CA ARG A 4 11.80 -3.74 0.74
C ARG A 4 11.39 -2.93 1.95
N TRP A 5 10.30 -3.36 2.56
CA TRP A 5 9.68 -2.72 3.70
C TRP A 5 10.56 -2.84 4.95
N ILE A 6 11.39 -3.90 5.07
CA ILE A 6 12.25 -4.13 6.26
C ILE A 6 13.66 -4.59 5.86
N PHE A 7 14.50 -3.72 5.29
CA PHE A 7 15.86 -4.13 4.87
C PHE A 7 16.86 -4.24 6.04
N SER A 8 16.74 -3.41 7.10
CA SER A 8 17.77 -3.30 8.15
C SER A 8 17.66 -4.33 9.29
N THR A 9 16.47 -4.76 9.70
CA THR A 9 16.35 -5.68 10.86
C THR A 9 16.60 -7.13 10.49
N ILE A 10 16.42 -7.50 9.22
CA ILE A 10 16.64 -8.87 8.73
C ILE A 10 18.09 -9.29 8.94
N SER A 11 19.06 -8.41 8.65
CA SER A 11 20.48 -8.70 8.86
C SER A 11 20.79 -9.01 10.32
N ILE A 12 20.17 -8.31 11.26
CA ILE A 12 20.38 -8.50 12.71
C ILE A 12 19.72 -9.81 13.19
N PHE A 13 18.46 -10.06 12.82
CA PHE A 13 17.76 -11.29 13.21
C PHE A 13 18.37 -12.56 12.57
N THR A 14 18.92 -12.47 11.35
CA THR A 14 19.58 -13.61 10.68
C THR A 14 21.00 -13.87 11.20
N LEU A 15 21.77 -12.84 11.56
CA LEU A 15 23.08 -12.98 12.22
C LEU A 15 22.98 -13.67 13.58
N VAL A 16 21.92 -13.40 14.34
CA VAL A 16 21.70 -14.04 15.64
C VAL A 16 21.23 -15.49 15.49
N LEU A 17 20.40 -15.82 14.49
CA LEU A 17 20.00 -17.21 14.23
C LEU A 17 21.15 -18.10 13.71
N SER A 18 22.09 -17.54 12.94
CA SER A 18 23.25 -18.29 12.41
C SER A 18 24.33 -18.57 13.46
N SER A 19 24.33 -17.84 14.58
CA SER A 19 25.21 -18.11 15.73
C SER A 19 24.63 -19.15 16.70
N VAL A 20 23.35 -19.53 16.55
CA VAL A 20 22.71 -20.61 17.34
C VAL A 20 23.03 -22.00 16.78
N SER A 21 23.23 -22.14 15.46
CA SER A 21 23.49 -23.46 14.85
C SER A 21 24.94 -23.95 14.99
N SER A 22 25.86 -23.12 15.48
CA SER A 22 27.31 -23.37 15.39
C SER A 22 28.03 -23.67 16.72
N GLN A 23 27.35 -23.80 17.86
CA GLN A 23 28.06 -23.98 19.14
C GLN A 23 27.56 -25.18 19.93
N ASN A 24 28.21 -26.32 19.68
CA ASN A 24 28.18 -27.51 20.51
C ASN A 24 29.54 -27.61 21.23
N SER A 25 29.81 -26.77 22.23
CA SER A 25 30.93 -26.96 23.17
C SER A 25 30.86 -26.07 24.42
N THR A 26 30.69 -26.73 25.57
CA THR A 26 31.17 -26.45 26.94
C THR A 26 30.91 -25.09 27.63
N SER A 27 30.14 -25.22 28.72
CA SER A 27 30.12 -24.45 29.99
C SER A 27 29.89 -22.94 29.96
N ASP A 28 28.61 -22.56 29.89
CA ASP A 28 27.94 -21.71 30.89
C ASP A 28 26.44 -21.79 30.58
N SER A 29 25.65 -22.44 31.44
CA SER A 29 24.21 -22.57 31.20
C SER A 29 23.55 -21.21 31.38
N CYS A 30 23.42 -20.44 30.30
CA CYS A 30 22.71 -19.18 30.34
C CYS A 30 21.23 -19.39 30.04
N ASP A 31 20.36 -18.86 30.91
CA ASP A 31 18.89 -18.91 30.75
C ASP A 31 18.40 -18.13 29.50
N SER A 32 19.30 -17.48 28.75
CA SER A 32 19.04 -16.82 27.48
C SER A 32 18.63 -17.78 26.36
N ASP A 33 18.94 -19.07 26.46
CA ASP A 33 18.58 -20.06 25.44
C ASP A 33 17.06 -20.20 25.29
N LYS A 34 16.31 -19.99 26.38
CA LYS A 34 14.84 -19.93 26.34
C LYS A 34 14.33 -18.70 25.58
N CYS A 35 15.07 -17.59 25.63
CA CYS A 35 14.73 -16.36 24.91
C CYS A 35 14.96 -16.49 23.39
N LEU A 36 15.88 -17.36 22.96
CA LEU A 36 16.13 -17.63 21.54
C LEU A 36 14.92 -18.26 20.83
N MET A 37 14.04 -18.96 21.56
CA MET A 37 12.80 -19.51 20.99
C MET A 37 11.85 -18.40 20.54
N LEU A 38 11.77 -17.29 21.27
CA LEU A 38 10.97 -16.12 20.88
C LEU A 38 11.56 -15.44 19.63
N VAL A 39 12.89 -15.42 19.51
CA VAL A 39 13.60 -14.90 18.32
C VAL A 39 13.36 -15.81 17.10
N ALA A 40 13.33 -17.13 17.31
CA ALA A 40 13.00 -18.10 16.28
C ALA A 40 11.54 -17.96 15.80
N GLU A 41 10.63 -17.48 16.65
CA GLU A 41 9.23 -17.22 16.28
C GLU A 41 9.06 -15.94 15.45
N ILE A 42 9.75 -14.84 15.82
CA ILE A 42 9.60 -13.57 15.10
C ILE A 42 10.31 -13.56 13.74
N GLY A 43 11.41 -14.30 13.59
CA GLY A 43 12.24 -14.33 12.38
C GLY A 43 11.48 -14.72 11.08
N PRO A 44 10.70 -15.81 11.06
CA PRO A 44 9.86 -16.18 9.91
C PRO A 44 8.80 -15.13 9.58
N ILE A 45 8.20 -14.49 10.59
CA ILE A 45 7.17 -13.46 10.39
C ILE A 45 7.78 -12.23 9.69
N ILE A 46 8.96 -11.77 10.15
CA ILE A 46 9.69 -10.66 9.52
C ILE A 46 10.04 -11.01 8.06
N ARG A 47 10.52 -12.23 7.79
CA ARG A 47 10.87 -12.67 6.42
C ARG A 47 9.67 -12.73 5.48
N ALA A 48 8.52 -13.21 5.96
CA ALA A 48 7.28 -13.28 5.18
C ALA A 48 6.75 -11.90 4.76
N HIS A 49 7.14 -10.84 5.49
CA HIS A 49 6.70 -9.46 5.28
C HIS A 49 7.81 -8.52 4.82
N GLU A 50 8.89 -9.06 4.23
CA GLU A 50 10.03 -8.26 3.76
C GLU A 50 9.65 -7.26 2.65
N SER A 51 8.73 -7.64 1.77
CA SER A 51 8.29 -6.86 0.61
C SER A 51 6.83 -6.43 0.66
N VAL A 52 6.09 -6.84 1.68
CA VAL A 52 4.64 -6.62 1.80
C VAL A 52 4.33 -6.19 3.23
N LYS A 53 3.64 -5.06 3.38
CA LYS A 53 3.22 -4.53 4.69
C LYS A 53 2.35 -5.57 5.42
N PRO A 54 2.68 -5.95 6.66
CA PRO A 54 1.87 -6.87 7.44
C PRO A 54 0.51 -6.25 7.80
N LYS A 55 -0.52 -7.10 7.87
CA LYS A 55 -1.85 -6.73 8.38
C LYS A 55 -1.76 -6.32 9.86
N ALA A 56 -2.73 -5.55 10.35
CA ALA A 56 -2.75 -5.02 11.73
C ALA A 56 -2.56 -6.09 12.81
N GLU A 57 -3.18 -7.27 12.63
CA GLU A 57 -3.05 -8.41 13.55
C GLU A 57 -1.61 -8.96 13.59
N VAL A 58 -0.94 -9.00 12.44
CA VAL A 58 0.45 -9.45 12.33
C VAL A 58 1.39 -8.41 12.94
N LEU A 59 1.15 -7.12 12.70
CA LEU A 59 1.90 -6.02 13.34
C LEU A 59 1.80 -6.08 14.86
N LYS A 60 0.59 -6.32 15.40
CA LYS A 60 0.38 -6.52 16.83
C LYS A 60 1.17 -7.72 17.35
N LYS A 61 1.10 -8.87 16.67
CA LYS A 61 1.87 -10.07 17.04
C LYS A 61 3.38 -9.81 17.05
N MET A 62 3.89 -9.09 16.06
CA MET A 62 5.31 -8.71 15.97
C MET A 62 5.73 -7.82 17.15
N ASN A 63 4.90 -6.84 17.53
CA ASN A 63 5.15 -5.97 18.67
C ASN A 63 5.09 -6.72 20.00
N ASP A 64 4.12 -7.62 20.18
CA ASP A 64 3.98 -8.47 21.38
C ASP A 64 5.21 -9.37 21.54
N LEU A 65 5.66 -10.04 20.47
CA LEU A 65 6.89 -10.84 20.47
C LEU A 65 8.13 -10.00 20.80
N CYS A 66 8.21 -8.77 20.31
CA CYS A 66 9.32 -7.88 20.64
C CYS A 66 9.32 -7.42 22.10
N ALA A 67 8.15 -7.21 22.70
CA ALA A 67 8.04 -6.95 24.14
C ALA A 67 8.53 -8.15 24.96
N ASP A 68 8.15 -9.36 24.57
CA ASP A 68 8.57 -10.60 25.23
C ASP A 68 10.06 -10.89 25.07
N ILE A 69 10.63 -10.69 23.88
CA ILE A 69 12.07 -10.80 23.61
C ILE A 69 12.85 -9.82 24.48
N LYS A 70 12.46 -8.53 24.49
CA LYS A 70 13.13 -7.51 25.31
C LYS A 70 13.06 -7.86 26.79
N LYS A 71 11.90 -8.31 27.28
CA LYS A 71 11.71 -8.70 28.68
C LYS A 71 12.56 -9.92 29.05
N CYS A 72 12.58 -10.93 28.19
CA CYS A 72 13.31 -12.18 28.42
C CYS A 72 14.82 -11.94 28.47
N PHE A 73 15.38 -11.25 27.47
CA PHE A 73 16.82 -10.98 27.43
C PHE A 73 17.28 -9.96 28.47
N LYS A 74 16.42 -9.02 28.89
CA LYS A 74 16.72 -8.11 30.02
C LYS A 74 16.88 -8.86 31.35
N ALA A 75 16.19 -9.99 31.52
CA ALA A 75 16.30 -10.83 32.70
C ALA A 75 17.54 -11.74 32.69
N ALA A 76 18.20 -11.90 31.53
CA ALA A 76 19.43 -12.68 31.42
C ALA A 76 20.61 -11.89 32.01
N THR A 77 21.24 -12.44 33.05
CA THR A 77 22.36 -11.81 33.75
C THR A 77 23.73 -12.19 33.20
N CYS A 78 23.81 -13.14 32.26
CA CYS A 78 25.07 -13.61 31.70
C CYS A 78 25.63 -12.64 30.63
N PRO A 79 26.96 -12.57 30.43
CA PRO A 79 27.58 -11.69 29.44
C PRO A 79 27.08 -11.90 28.00
N LYS A 80 26.88 -13.17 27.60
CA LYS A 80 26.33 -13.55 26.29
C LYS A 80 24.89 -13.01 26.12
N GLY A 81 24.07 -13.18 27.15
CA GLY A 81 22.69 -12.69 27.20
C GLY A 81 22.60 -11.16 27.14
N LYS A 82 23.53 -10.44 27.77
CA LYS A 82 23.59 -8.97 27.72
C LYS A 82 23.93 -8.44 26.32
N HIS A 83 24.91 -9.04 25.64
CA HIS A 83 25.25 -8.66 24.26
C HIS A 83 24.09 -8.99 23.29
N THR A 84 23.46 -10.17 23.44
CA THR A 84 22.28 -10.53 22.66
C THR A 84 21.09 -9.62 22.97
N TYR A 85 20.91 -9.19 24.22
CA TYR A 85 19.88 -8.24 24.61
C TYR A 85 20.02 -6.92 23.87
N GLU A 86 21.21 -6.32 23.83
CA GLU A 86 21.43 -5.05 23.15
C GLU A 86 21.10 -5.15 21.65
N SER A 87 21.58 -6.20 20.99
CA SER A 87 21.28 -6.46 19.57
C SER A 87 19.78 -6.71 19.30
N MET A 88 19.11 -7.51 20.14
CA MET A 88 17.67 -7.78 19.99
C MET A 88 16.81 -6.58 20.35
N ARG A 89 17.21 -5.80 21.36
CA ARG A 89 16.56 -4.56 21.75
C ARG A 89 16.55 -3.59 20.58
N ASP A 90 17.70 -3.35 19.97
CA ASP A 90 17.83 -2.38 18.88
C ASP A 90 17.04 -2.84 17.63
N ALA A 91 17.04 -4.15 17.34
CA ALA A 91 16.24 -4.71 16.25
C ALA A 91 14.72 -4.58 16.50
N CYS A 92 14.28 -4.76 17.75
CA CYS A 92 12.88 -4.58 18.14
C CYS A 92 12.45 -3.12 18.17
N GLU A 93 13.31 -2.21 18.61
CA GLU A 93 13.03 -0.77 18.57
C GLU A 93 12.91 -0.26 17.13
N HIS A 94 13.76 -0.72 16.22
CA HIS A 94 13.61 -0.42 14.80
C HIS A 94 12.30 -0.98 14.23
N LEU A 95 11.91 -2.18 14.63
CA LEU A 95 10.62 -2.75 14.23
C LEU A 95 9.45 -1.93 14.76
N GLU A 96 9.47 -1.53 16.04
CA GLU A 96 8.44 -0.68 16.67
C GLU A 96 8.30 0.69 15.97
N LEU A 97 9.41 1.28 15.53
CA LEU A 97 9.41 2.50 14.73
C LEU A 97 8.73 2.28 13.37
N MET A 98 9.05 1.17 12.69
CA MET A 98 8.48 0.80 11.39
C MET A 98 6.99 0.40 11.48
N THR A 99 6.54 -0.10 12.64
CA THR A 99 5.12 -0.43 12.89
C THR A 99 4.31 0.74 13.44
N GLY A 100 4.93 1.91 13.68
CA GLY A 100 4.26 3.13 14.16
C GLY A 100 4.02 3.16 15.67
N ASN A 101 4.57 2.23 16.44
CA ASN A 101 4.51 2.23 17.90
C ASN A 101 5.63 3.11 18.48
N VAL A 102 5.53 4.43 18.27
CA VAL A 102 6.56 5.42 18.65
C VAL A 102 6.56 5.82 20.13
N GLN A 103 5.50 5.52 20.88
CA GLN A 103 5.39 5.83 22.30
C GLN A 103 6.62 5.40 23.15
N PRO A 104 7.15 4.17 23.00
CA PRO A 104 8.29 3.69 23.77
C PRO A 104 9.63 4.34 23.39
N LEU A 105 9.74 4.87 22.16
CA LEU A 105 10.96 5.51 21.64
C LEU A 105 11.09 6.97 22.09
N ILE A 106 9.96 7.67 22.23
CA ILE A 106 9.93 9.07 22.67
C ILE A 106 10.68 9.21 24.00
N GLY A 107 10.37 8.37 24.98
CA GLY A 107 11.01 8.39 26.30
C GLY A 107 12.53 8.14 26.31
N LYS A 108 13.08 7.57 25.24
CA LYS A 108 14.47 7.12 25.13
C LYS A 108 15.34 8.08 24.31
N GLU A 109 14.83 8.56 23.18
CA GLU A 109 15.58 9.35 22.21
C GLU A 109 15.36 10.86 22.35
N CYS A 110 14.33 11.28 23.08
CA CYS A 110 14.04 12.68 23.31
C CYS A 110 14.53 13.15 24.69
N SER A 111 14.80 14.45 24.81
CA SER A 111 15.15 15.04 26.11
C SER A 111 14.00 14.88 27.11
N ALA A 112 14.30 14.86 28.41
CA ALA A 112 13.28 14.75 29.45
C ALA A 112 12.17 15.83 29.34
N GLU A 113 12.53 17.05 28.91
CA GLU A 113 11.57 18.12 28.60
C GLU A 113 10.68 17.77 27.41
N THR A 114 11.26 17.31 26.30
CA THR A 114 10.49 16.89 25.12
C THR A 114 9.60 15.69 25.44
N VAL A 115 10.06 14.74 26.24
CA VAL A 115 9.26 13.60 26.72
C VAL A 115 8.10 14.08 27.57
N ALA A 116 8.29 15.04 28.47
CA ALA A 116 7.21 15.58 29.30
C ALA A 116 6.16 16.35 28.46
N ILE A 117 6.61 17.14 27.48
CA ILE A 117 5.75 17.88 26.54
C ILE A 117 4.93 16.92 25.68
N LEU A 118 5.58 15.90 25.14
CA LEU A 118 4.91 14.89 24.33
C LEU A 118 4.00 14.06 25.24
N SER A 119 4.53 13.34 26.24
CA SER A 119 3.77 12.36 27.05
C SER A 119 2.56 12.91 27.82
N SER A 120 2.53 14.19 28.18
CA SER A 120 1.39 14.78 28.91
C SER A 120 0.17 15.07 28.04
N ASN A 121 0.34 15.14 26.71
CA ASN A 121 -0.72 15.46 25.73
C ASN A 121 -0.51 14.74 24.37
N PHE A 122 0.26 13.64 24.33
CA PHE A 122 0.65 13.01 23.07
C PHE A 122 -0.55 12.32 22.44
N ASN A 123 -1.19 13.03 21.52
CA ASN A 123 -1.98 12.41 20.48
C ASN A 123 -1.13 12.47 19.21
N TYR A 124 -0.72 11.30 18.71
CA TYR A 124 0.05 11.19 17.48
C TYR A 124 -0.66 11.92 16.33
N ASP A 125 -1.99 11.80 16.24
CA ASP A 125 -2.79 12.51 15.25
C ASP A 125 -2.73 14.03 15.44
N ASN A 126 -2.64 14.53 16.69
CA ASN A 126 -2.46 15.96 16.95
C ASN A 126 -1.05 16.43 16.58
N LEU A 127 0.01 15.67 16.89
CA LEU A 127 1.36 16.03 16.48
C LEU A 127 1.43 16.09 14.95
N ILE A 128 0.91 15.06 14.29
CA ILE A 128 0.85 15.01 12.85
C ILE A 128 0.06 16.19 12.31
N ASN A 129 -1.12 16.50 12.86
CA ASN A 129 -1.89 17.68 12.48
C ASN A 129 -1.14 19.00 12.69
N VAL A 130 -0.38 19.17 13.77
CA VAL A 130 0.46 20.37 14.01
C VAL A 130 1.57 20.47 12.96
N LEU A 131 2.22 19.35 12.65
CA LEU A 131 3.25 19.28 11.61
C LEU A 131 2.66 19.39 10.21
N THR A 132 1.36 19.11 10.04
CA THR A 132 0.60 19.14 8.77
C THR A 132 -0.52 20.19 8.76
N THR A 133 -0.38 21.30 9.49
CA THR A 133 -1.27 22.47 9.36
C THR A 133 -0.45 23.73 9.10
N LEU A 134 -0.91 24.56 8.16
CA LEU A 134 -0.27 25.85 7.88
C LEU A 134 -0.38 26.77 9.10
N PRO A 135 0.73 27.27 9.67
CA PRO A 135 0.67 28.21 10.79
C PRO A 135 0.10 29.55 10.33
N LEU A 136 -0.85 30.10 11.09
CA LEU A 136 -1.47 31.40 10.81
C LEU A 136 -0.41 32.53 10.84
N GLY A 137 -0.52 33.48 9.91
CA GLY A 137 0.27 34.72 9.91
C GLY A 137 1.61 34.67 9.16
N PHE A 138 1.91 33.59 8.44
CA PHE A 138 3.11 33.48 7.61
C PHE A 138 2.76 33.48 6.12
N GLU A 139 3.59 34.11 5.29
CA GLU A 139 3.53 33.91 3.84
C GLU A 139 3.78 32.44 3.50
N ASP A 140 2.83 31.86 2.78
CA ASP A 140 2.86 30.49 2.30
C ASP A 140 3.51 30.44 0.91
N ASN A 141 4.74 29.93 0.87
CA ASN A 141 5.53 29.78 -0.35
C ASN A 141 5.88 28.32 -0.65
N CYS A 142 5.17 27.37 -0.04
CA CYS A 142 5.31 25.92 -0.29
C CYS A 142 6.66 25.29 0.08
N ASN A 143 7.65 26.07 0.53
CA ASN A 143 8.98 25.58 0.90
C ASN A 143 9.14 25.28 2.40
N ARG A 144 8.05 25.38 3.17
CA ARG A 144 8.06 25.12 4.61
C ARG A 144 7.96 23.63 4.90
N LEU A 145 8.55 23.22 6.03
CA LEU A 145 8.58 21.83 6.49
C LEU A 145 7.18 21.20 6.60
N PHE A 146 6.17 22.02 6.95
CA PHE A 146 4.75 21.65 6.91
C PHE A 146 4.34 20.96 5.59
N HIS A 147 4.69 21.56 4.45
CA HIS A 147 4.35 21.05 3.12
C HIS A 147 5.08 19.77 2.77
N SER A 148 6.28 19.58 3.31
CA SER A 148 7.04 18.34 3.16
C SER A 148 6.38 17.19 3.93
N PHE A 149 5.92 17.44 5.16
CA PHE A 149 5.20 16.42 5.93
C PHE A 149 3.84 16.09 5.35
N ASN A 150 3.09 17.10 4.89
CA ASN A 150 1.83 16.85 4.19
C ASN A 150 2.05 16.05 2.90
N LYS A 151 3.12 16.34 2.14
CA LYS A 151 3.49 15.55 0.96
C LYS A 151 3.74 14.08 1.31
N LEU A 152 4.52 13.80 2.35
CA LEU A 152 4.80 12.43 2.80
C LEU A 152 3.53 11.65 3.17
N GLN A 153 2.52 12.31 3.73
CA GLN A 153 1.22 11.67 3.98
C GLN A 153 0.50 11.29 2.69
N CYS A 154 0.51 12.19 1.70
CA CYS A 154 -0.11 11.91 0.41
C CYS A 154 0.63 10.79 -0.33
N GLU A 155 1.98 10.79 -0.31
CA GLU A 155 2.81 9.72 -0.86
C GLU A 155 2.52 8.37 -0.18
N ALA A 156 2.29 8.34 1.13
CA ALA A 156 1.90 7.13 1.84
C ALA A 156 0.53 6.58 1.38
N LEU A 157 -0.41 7.45 1.00
CA LEU A 157 -1.68 7.04 0.40
C LEU A 157 -1.47 6.51 -1.03
N GLU A 158 -0.61 7.15 -1.83
CA GLU A 158 -0.24 6.67 -3.17
C GLU A 158 0.45 5.28 -3.13
N ASP A 159 1.30 5.05 -2.13
CA ASP A 159 1.90 3.75 -1.86
C ASP A 159 0.85 2.71 -1.43
N ALA A 160 -0.12 3.10 -0.61
CA ALA A 160 -1.22 2.23 -0.21
C ALA A 160 -2.11 1.83 -1.40
N ILE A 161 -2.38 2.77 -2.32
CA ILE A 161 -3.04 2.48 -3.59
C ILE A 161 -2.22 1.44 -4.37
N THR A 162 -0.92 1.66 -4.55
CA THR A 162 -0.06 0.74 -5.32
C THR A 162 -0.01 -0.65 -4.68
N ALA A 163 0.04 -0.75 -3.36
CA ALA A 163 0.00 -2.03 -2.65
C ALA A 163 -1.33 -2.74 -2.88
N LYS A 164 -2.45 -2.05 -2.68
CA LYS A 164 -3.80 -2.62 -2.84
C LYS A 164 -4.09 -3.02 -4.29
N GLU A 165 -3.60 -2.26 -5.27
CA GLU A 165 -3.69 -2.58 -6.71
C GLU A 165 -3.08 -3.95 -7.03
N ASN A 166 -1.96 -4.29 -6.39
CA ASN A 166 -1.26 -5.57 -6.57
C ASN A 166 -1.94 -6.75 -5.84
N GLU A 167 -2.78 -6.47 -4.84
CA GLU A 167 -3.54 -7.48 -4.10
C GLU A 167 -4.86 -7.84 -4.79
N ILE A 168 -5.44 -6.90 -5.54
CA ILE A 168 -6.74 -7.08 -6.18
C ILE A 168 -6.63 -8.01 -7.39
N ASN A 169 -7.46 -9.06 -7.40
CA ASN A 169 -7.68 -9.87 -8.58
C ASN A 169 -8.73 -9.21 -9.48
N TRP A 170 -8.25 -8.35 -10.38
CA TRP A 170 -9.05 -7.61 -11.36
C TRP A 170 -9.87 -8.48 -12.32
N VAL A 171 -9.56 -9.78 -12.41
CA VAL A 171 -10.33 -10.74 -13.20
C VAL A 171 -11.60 -11.16 -12.47
N ASP A 172 -11.61 -11.19 -11.14
CA ASP A 172 -12.71 -11.69 -10.31
C ASP A 172 -13.47 -10.60 -9.54
N THR A 173 -12.98 -9.37 -9.50
CA THR A 173 -13.70 -8.21 -8.93
C THR A 173 -15.01 -7.95 -9.67
N THR A 174 -16.12 -8.49 -9.17
CA THR A 174 -17.31 -8.83 -9.97
C THR A 174 -18.47 -7.85 -9.87
N GLN A 175 -18.46 -6.93 -8.91
CA GLN A 175 -19.65 -6.13 -8.63
C GLN A 175 -19.29 -4.73 -8.13
N THR A 176 -20.20 -3.79 -8.34
CA THR A 176 -20.19 -2.43 -7.76
C THR A 176 -20.05 -2.41 -6.24
N ASN A 177 -20.42 -3.51 -5.57
CA ASN A 177 -20.36 -3.66 -4.12
C ASN A 177 -19.20 -4.55 -3.64
N ASP A 178 -18.25 -4.89 -4.54
CA ASP A 178 -17.05 -5.61 -4.16
C ASP A 178 -16.27 -4.77 -3.13
N THR A 179 -16.10 -5.31 -1.93
CA THR A 179 -15.49 -4.58 -0.81
C THR A 179 -14.03 -4.23 -1.09
N ASP A 180 -13.32 -5.03 -1.88
CA ASP A 180 -11.95 -4.72 -2.29
C ASP A 180 -11.92 -3.56 -3.28
N LEU A 181 -12.85 -3.50 -4.23
CA LEU A 181 -12.97 -2.36 -5.15
C LEU A 181 -13.38 -1.08 -4.42
N VAL A 182 -14.37 -1.16 -3.54
CA VAL A 182 -14.86 0.01 -2.77
C VAL A 182 -13.74 0.57 -1.88
N SER A 183 -13.03 -0.30 -1.15
CA SER A 183 -11.90 0.14 -0.31
C SER A 183 -10.74 0.71 -1.13
N PHE A 184 -10.51 0.18 -2.34
CA PHE A 184 -9.49 0.69 -3.24
C PHE A 184 -9.83 2.07 -3.82
N LEU A 185 -11.08 2.28 -4.26
CA LEU A 185 -11.52 3.59 -4.75
C LEU A 185 -11.53 4.63 -3.62
N GLN A 186 -11.81 4.22 -2.38
CA GLN A 186 -11.72 5.11 -1.23
C GLN A 186 -10.28 5.62 -1.00
N LEU A 187 -9.25 4.79 -1.21
CA LEU A 187 -7.85 5.25 -1.13
C LEU A 187 -7.55 6.35 -2.15
N PHE A 188 -8.12 6.25 -3.37
CA PHE A 188 -8.01 7.30 -4.37
C PHE A 188 -8.70 8.59 -3.94
N GLU A 189 -9.88 8.52 -3.32
CA GLU A 189 -10.58 9.69 -2.77
C GLU A 189 -9.77 10.40 -1.69
N ASP A 190 -9.17 9.64 -0.78
CA ASP A 190 -8.40 10.18 0.32
C ASP A 190 -7.08 10.80 -0.17
N ALA A 191 -6.40 10.13 -1.11
CA ALA A 191 -5.21 10.65 -1.77
C ALA A 191 -5.51 11.91 -2.60
N GLU A 192 -6.60 11.95 -3.37
CA GLU A 192 -6.98 13.14 -4.15
C GLU A 192 -7.21 14.35 -3.24
N LYS A 193 -7.93 14.16 -2.14
CA LYS A 193 -8.15 15.22 -1.13
C LYS A 193 -6.85 15.69 -0.50
N CYS A 194 -5.90 14.77 -0.26
CA CYS A 194 -4.59 15.09 0.27
C CYS A 194 -3.78 15.93 -0.74
N ILE A 195 -3.66 15.45 -1.97
CA ILE A 195 -2.93 16.08 -3.07
C ILE A 195 -3.51 17.46 -3.40
N ALA A 196 -4.84 17.61 -3.39
CA ALA A 196 -5.51 18.87 -3.69
C ALA A 196 -5.17 19.99 -2.68
N LYS A 197 -4.94 19.62 -1.42
CA LYS A 197 -4.55 20.56 -0.35
C LYS A 197 -3.05 20.85 -0.33
N SER A 198 -2.27 20.03 -1.03
CA SER A 198 -0.81 20.09 -1.00
C SER A 198 -0.28 20.91 -2.17
N CYS A 199 0.48 21.96 -1.89
CA CYS A 199 1.15 22.73 -2.94
C CYS A 199 2.51 22.14 -3.38
N SER A 200 2.94 21.04 -2.75
CA SER A 200 4.10 20.23 -3.17
C SER A 200 3.86 19.44 -4.45
N TYR A 201 2.60 19.34 -4.90
CA TYR A 201 2.22 18.68 -6.14
C TYR A 201 1.98 19.72 -7.24
N ASN A 202 2.49 19.46 -8.42
CA ASN A 202 2.24 20.28 -9.60
C ASN A 202 1.01 19.77 -10.37
N ASP A 203 0.55 20.56 -11.34
CA ASP A 203 -0.65 20.22 -12.11
C ASP A 203 -0.48 18.96 -12.97
N ILE A 204 0.75 18.68 -13.42
CA ILE A 204 1.05 17.46 -14.17
C ILE A 204 0.79 16.22 -13.30
N HIS A 205 1.27 16.23 -12.06
CA HIS A 205 1.04 15.13 -11.12
C HIS A 205 -0.45 14.96 -10.84
N ARG A 206 -1.16 16.07 -10.58
CA ARG A 206 -2.61 16.06 -10.36
C ARG A 206 -3.37 15.44 -11.55
N LEU A 207 -2.98 15.81 -12.77
CA LEU A 207 -3.57 15.26 -14.00
C LEU A 207 -3.28 13.77 -14.17
N ILE A 208 -2.06 13.32 -13.86
CA ILE A 208 -1.68 11.90 -13.90
C ILE A 208 -2.48 11.11 -12.87
N PHE A 209 -2.53 11.60 -11.63
CA PHE A 209 -3.27 10.98 -10.54
C PHE A 209 -4.76 10.85 -10.88
N LYS A 210 -5.38 11.93 -11.35
CA LYS A 210 -6.77 11.93 -11.82
C LYS A 210 -7.00 10.93 -12.95
N SER A 211 -6.10 10.88 -13.93
CA SER A 211 -6.21 9.93 -15.04
C SER A 211 -6.11 8.47 -14.58
N LYS A 212 -5.32 8.18 -13.54
CA LYS A 212 -5.24 6.86 -12.91
C LYS A 212 -6.54 6.53 -12.19
N LYS A 213 -7.07 7.47 -11.40
CA LYS A 213 -8.37 7.35 -10.71
C LYS A 213 -9.51 7.07 -11.69
N ASP A 214 -9.67 7.91 -12.70
CA ASP A 214 -10.73 7.79 -13.72
C ASP A 214 -10.72 6.40 -14.39
N TRP A 215 -9.53 5.83 -14.63
CA TRP A 215 -9.38 4.49 -15.18
C TRP A 215 -9.90 3.39 -14.25
N PHE A 216 -9.57 3.45 -12.96
CA PHE A 216 -10.00 2.43 -12.00
C PHE A 216 -11.47 2.57 -11.61
N GLU A 217 -12.03 3.78 -11.62
CA GLU A 217 -13.47 3.98 -11.44
C GLU A 217 -14.30 3.26 -12.50
N LEU A 218 -13.79 3.09 -13.72
CA LEU A 218 -14.48 2.33 -14.76
C LEU A 218 -14.83 0.91 -14.33
N TYR A 219 -14.04 0.27 -13.46
CA TYR A 219 -14.30 -1.11 -13.00
C TYR A 219 -15.63 -1.24 -12.23
N SER A 220 -16.12 -0.14 -11.67
CA SER A 220 -17.42 -0.06 -10.99
C SER A 220 -18.59 0.21 -11.94
N THR A 221 -18.35 0.41 -13.23
CA THR A 221 -19.41 0.82 -14.18
C THR A 221 -20.09 -0.38 -14.85
N GLU A 222 -21.35 -0.19 -15.25
CA GLU A 222 -22.09 -1.14 -16.10
C GLU A 222 -21.37 -1.45 -17.41
N PHE A 223 -20.61 -0.48 -17.93
CA PHE A 223 -19.78 -0.66 -19.11
C PHE A 223 -18.71 -1.75 -18.90
N PHE A 224 -17.99 -1.70 -17.78
CA PHE A 224 -16.91 -2.66 -17.52
C PHE A 224 -17.46 -4.04 -17.16
N MET A 225 -18.56 -4.10 -16.41
CA MET A 225 -19.30 -5.34 -16.20
C MET A 225 -19.73 -5.97 -17.54
N CYS A 226 -20.21 -5.15 -18.48
CA CYS A 226 -20.54 -5.60 -19.82
C CYS A 226 -19.33 -6.14 -20.60
N LYS A 227 -18.18 -5.44 -20.54
CA LYS A 227 -16.94 -5.90 -21.17
C LYS A 227 -16.58 -7.32 -20.71
N ARG A 228 -16.70 -7.61 -19.41
CA ARG A 228 -16.46 -8.96 -18.86
C ARG A 228 -17.45 -9.99 -19.39
N LYS A 229 -18.74 -9.66 -19.41
CA LYS A 229 -19.78 -10.52 -20.01
C LYS A 229 -19.46 -10.84 -21.47
N MET A 230 -19.05 -9.84 -22.25
CA MET A 230 -18.63 -10.04 -23.64
C MET A 230 -17.42 -10.98 -23.77
N MET A 231 -16.45 -10.94 -22.85
CA MET A 231 -15.33 -11.90 -22.86
C MET A 231 -15.79 -13.36 -22.73
N LEU A 232 -16.90 -13.59 -22.03
CA LEU A 232 -17.52 -14.92 -21.88
C LEU A 232 -18.40 -15.27 -23.09
N ASP A 233 -19.28 -14.36 -23.50
CA ASP A 233 -20.24 -14.57 -24.60
C ASP A 233 -19.58 -14.61 -25.98
N LYS A 234 -18.36 -14.05 -26.09
CA LYS A 234 -17.53 -13.95 -27.31
C LYS A 234 -18.35 -13.55 -28.55
N PRO A 235 -18.92 -12.33 -28.60
CA PRO A 235 -19.68 -11.87 -29.75
C PRO A 235 -18.88 -11.98 -31.05
N SER A 236 -19.50 -12.56 -32.08
CA SER A 236 -18.86 -12.83 -33.36
C SER A 236 -19.54 -12.08 -34.51
N SER A 237 -18.83 -11.99 -35.64
CA SER A 237 -19.32 -11.35 -36.86
C SER A 237 -20.52 -12.04 -37.51
N ALA A 238 -20.76 -13.32 -37.19
CA ALA A 238 -21.97 -14.02 -37.61
C ALA A 238 -23.24 -13.38 -37.05
N LYS A 239 -23.20 -12.89 -35.79
CA LYS A 239 -24.31 -12.18 -35.16
C LYS A 239 -24.22 -10.67 -35.36
N PHE A 240 -23.01 -10.13 -35.45
CA PHE A 240 -22.76 -8.70 -35.59
C PHE A 240 -21.85 -8.43 -36.80
N PRO A 241 -22.39 -8.34 -38.03
CA PRO A 241 -21.60 -8.22 -39.25
C PRO A 241 -20.64 -7.02 -39.29
N CYS A 242 -20.96 -5.95 -38.54
CA CYS A 242 -20.09 -4.78 -38.42
C CYS A 242 -18.73 -5.07 -37.78
N LEU A 243 -18.57 -6.20 -37.07
CA LEU A 243 -17.30 -6.62 -36.48
C LEU A 243 -16.29 -7.09 -37.53
N LYS A 244 -16.73 -7.63 -38.66
CA LYS A 244 -15.85 -8.28 -39.66
C LYS A 244 -14.90 -9.28 -38.99
N ASP A 245 -13.60 -9.06 -39.06
CA ASP A 245 -12.57 -9.91 -38.44
C ASP A 245 -12.03 -9.34 -37.11
N HIS A 246 -12.62 -8.25 -36.60
CA HIS A 246 -12.16 -7.58 -35.40
C HIS A 246 -12.49 -8.37 -34.13
N ASN A 247 -11.49 -8.55 -33.28
CA ASN A 247 -11.65 -9.16 -31.96
C ASN A 247 -12.18 -8.13 -30.94
N ILE A 248 -13.51 -8.05 -30.79
CA ILE A 248 -14.17 -7.10 -29.88
C ILE A 248 -13.92 -7.37 -28.39
N VAL A 249 -13.31 -8.50 -28.03
CA VAL A 249 -12.93 -8.82 -26.64
C VAL A 249 -11.42 -8.81 -26.40
N GLY A 250 -10.65 -8.58 -27.46
CA GLY A 250 -9.20 -8.53 -27.41
C GLY A 250 -8.66 -7.43 -26.50
N SER A 251 -7.45 -7.65 -25.97
CA SER A 251 -6.78 -6.73 -25.05
C SER A 251 -5.57 -6.04 -25.66
N LYS A 252 -5.24 -6.29 -26.94
CA LYS A 252 -4.13 -5.59 -27.60
C LYS A 252 -4.48 -4.11 -27.77
N LYS A 253 -3.46 -3.25 -27.78
CA LYS A 253 -3.63 -1.79 -27.92
C LYS A 253 -4.36 -1.46 -29.22
N GLU A 254 -3.95 -2.06 -30.33
CA GLU A 254 -4.53 -1.80 -31.66
C GLU A 254 -6.01 -2.20 -31.71
N GLU A 255 -6.33 -3.37 -31.17
CA GLU A 255 -7.71 -3.88 -31.07
C GLU A 255 -8.56 -2.95 -30.17
N THR A 256 -8.01 -2.53 -29.02
CA THR A 256 -8.68 -1.61 -28.10
C THR A 256 -8.94 -0.26 -28.75
N CYS A 257 -7.93 0.31 -29.41
CA CYS A 257 -8.06 1.61 -30.06
C CYS A 257 -9.04 1.57 -31.23
N GLU A 258 -9.00 0.55 -32.08
CA GLU A 258 -9.94 0.41 -33.19
C GLU A 258 -11.40 0.28 -32.70
N ARG A 259 -11.62 -0.49 -31.63
CA ARG A 259 -12.94 -0.67 -30.98
C ARG A 259 -13.57 0.65 -30.55
N TYR A 260 -12.80 1.49 -29.89
CA TYR A 260 -13.27 2.75 -29.31
C TYR A 260 -13.14 3.96 -30.23
N SER A 261 -12.61 3.78 -31.45
CA SER A 261 -12.55 4.80 -32.49
C SER A 261 -13.40 4.42 -33.71
N LYS A 262 -12.85 3.62 -34.63
CA LYS A 262 -13.47 3.26 -35.92
C LYS A 262 -14.71 2.40 -35.78
N LEU A 263 -14.74 1.54 -34.77
CA LEU A 263 -15.85 0.62 -34.50
C LEU A 263 -16.76 1.10 -33.38
N LYS A 264 -16.77 2.41 -33.07
CA LYS A 264 -17.58 3.00 -32.00
C LYS A 264 -19.04 2.55 -32.05
N ASP A 265 -19.70 2.71 -33.19
CA ASP A 265 -21.12 2.41 -33.33
C ASP A 265 -21.39 0.90 -33.26
N CYS A 266 -20.53 0.10 -33.90
CA CYS A 266 -20.62 -1.35 -33.82
C CYS A 266 -20.47 -1.86 -32.38
N THR A 267 -19.51 -1.29 -31.64
CA THR A 267 -19.28 -1.65 -30.23
C THR A 267 -20.47 -1.28 -29.37
N LYS A 268 -21.08 -0.09 -29.55
CA LYS A 268 -22.33 0.28 -28.87
C LYS A 268 -23.45 -0.72 -29.14
N THR A 269 -23.67 -1.09 -30.40
CA THR A 269 -24.71 -2.06 -30.78
C THR A 269 -24.48 -3.42 -30.14
N VAL A 270 -23.24 -3.92 -30.14
CA VAL A 270 -22.89 -5.19 -29.51
C VAL A 270 -23.11 -5.11 -28.00
N MET A 271 -22.61 -4.07 -27.34
CA MET A 271 -22.77 -3.88 -25.89
C MET A 271 -24.24 -3.76 -25.48
N GLU A 272 -25.04 -2.96 -26.19
CA GLU A 272 -26.48 -2.82 -25.92
C GLU A 272 -27.21 -4.15 -26.12
N SER A 273 -26.86 -4.91 -27.17
CA SER A 273 -27.47 -6.23 -27.43
C SER A 273 -27.12 -7.27 -26.37
N VAL A 274 -25.89 -7.25 -25.85
CA VAL A 274 -25.41 -8.25 -24.88
C VAL A 274 -25.81 -7.88 -23.45
N CYS A 275 -25.81 -6.58 -23.11
CA CYS A 275 -25.88 -6.10 -21.73
C CYS A 275 -27.04 -5.12 -21.46
N GLY A 276 -27.70 -4.62 -22.50
CA GLY A 276 -28.76 -3.60 -22.39
C GLY A 276 -28.23 -2.17 -22.38
N LYS A 277 -29.18 -1.21 -22.38
CA LYS A 277 -28.91 0.22 -22.55
C LYS A 277 -28.01 0.84 -21.48
N LYS A 278 -28.11 0.38 -20.22
CA LYS A 278 -27.31 0.90 -19.11
C LYS A 278 -25.80 0.82 -19.36
N ALA A 279 -25.35 -0.24 -20.03
CA ALA A 279 -23.94 -0.43 -20.35
C ALA A 279 -23.37 0.60 -21.34
N ILE A 280 -24.23 1.36 -22.03
CA ILE A 280 -23.83 2.34 -23.05
C ILE A 280 -24.23 3.78 -22.70
N GLU A 281 -24.84 4.04 -21.54
CA GLU A 281 -25.30 5.39 -21.13
C GLU A 281 -24.15 6.41 -21.14
N GLU A 282 -23.01 6.07 -20.53
CA GLU A 282 -21.80 6.91 -20.53
C GLU A 282 -20.72 6.42 -21.52
N TYR A 283 -21.13 5.76 -22.61
CA TYR A 283 -20.17 5.13 -23.54
C TYR A 283 -19.11 6.11 -24.05
N ASP A 284 -19.51 7.31 -24.47
CA ASP A 284 -18.58 8.25 -25.12
C ASP A 284 -17.52 8.74 -24.13
N LYS A 285 -17.94 9.10 -22.91
CA LYS A 285 -17.03 9.47 -21.80
C LYS A 285 -16.09 8.31 -21.46
N THR A 286 -16.62 7.09 -21.36
CA THR A 286 -15.82 5.89 -21.07
C THR A 286 -14.81 5.59 -22.17
N ALA A 287 -15.22 5.72 -23.43
CA ALA A 287 -14.36 5.53 -24.59
C ALA A 287 -13.21 6.55 -24.61
N GLU A 288 -13.43 7.80 -24.23
CA GLU A 288 -12.35 8.79 -24.10
C GLU A 288 -11.34 8.42 -23.02
N ILE A 289 -11.81 7.98 -21.84
CA ILE A 289 -10.92 7.52 -20.76
C ILE A 289 -10.05 6.36 -21.23
N ILE A 290 -10.65 5.36 -21.89
CA ILE A 290 -9.93 4.19 -22.42
C ILE A 290 -8.92 4.62 -23.50
N LYS A 291 -9.33 5.44 -24.47
CA LYS A 291 -8.43 5.92 -25.52
C LYS A 291 -7.24 6.68 -24.96
N LYS A 292 -7.46 7.53 -23.96
CA LYS A 292 -6.40 8.26 -23.26
C LYS A 292 -5.45 7.30 -22.53
N HIS A 293 -5.98 6.31 -21.81
CA HIS A 293 -5.18 5.33 -21.08
C HIS A 293 -4.28 4.50 -22.02
N PHE A 294 -4.81 4.08 -23.17
CA PHE A 294 -4.06 3.30 -24.15
C PHE A 294 -3.24 4.13 -25.13
N ASP A 295 -3.28 5.47 -25.05
CA ASP A 295 -2.64 6.38 -26.01
C ASP A 295 -3.03 6.04 -27.46
N CYS A 296 -4.34 6.00 -27.71
CA CYS A 296 -4.91 5.78 -29.03
C CYS A 296 -4.78 7.06 -29.87
N LYS A 297 -4.17 6.94 -31.05
CA LYS A 297 -4.00 8.02 -32.02
C LYS A 297 -5.25 8.26 -32.85
#